data_AF-A0A5M6DHE9-F1
#
_entry.id   AF-A0A5M6DHE9-F1
#
_cell.length_a   1.000
_cell.length_b   1.000
_cell.length_c   1.000
_cell.angle_alpha   90.00
_cell.angle_beta   90.00
_cell.angle_gamma   90.00
#
_symmetry.space_group_name_H-M   'P 1'
#
loop_
_entity.id
_entity.type
_entity.pdbx_description
1 polymer ?
#
loop_
_entity_poly.entity_id
_entity_poly.type
_entity_poly.pdbx_seq_one_letter_code
_entity_poly.pdbx_strand_id
1 'polypeptide(L)'
;MAKYDDLDTKQIFTIGIASVLVTVVTILAVQYVYHLLVQGHQVQLQADSSYQRQNNILVEQSDSVSQYGVDPANGNVTIPIEKAMELVVKENQSDSKEENDVPAEQDET
;
A
#
# COMPACT_ATOMS: atom_id res chain seq x y z
N MET A 1 -61.18 12.04 46.72
CA MET A 1 -60.40 11.12 45.86
C MET A 1 -59.75 11.97 44.77
N ALA A 2 -58.54 12.48 45.02
CA ALA A 2 -57.76 13.30 44.07
C ALA A 2 -56.31 13.45 44.57
N LYS A 3 -55.64 12.34 44.92
CA LYS A 3 -54.24 12.33 45.40
C LYS A 3 -53.27 11.74 44.36
N TYR A 4 -53.77 11.45 43.16
CA TYR A 4 -53.01 10.85 42.06
C TYR A 4 -53.05 11.70 40.78
N ASP A 5 -53.52 12.95 40.86
CA ASP A 5 -53.74 13.83 39.69
C ASP A 5 -52.68 14.94 39.54
N ASP A 6 -51.67 14.99 40.42
CA ASP A 6 -50.46 15.77 40.18
C ASP A 6 -49.38 14.84 39.63
N LEU A 7 -49.40 14.66 38.32
CA LEU A 7 -48.29 14.04 37.61
C LEU A 7 -47.10 15.00 37.67
N ASP A 8 -46.05 14.60 38.37
CA ASP A 8 -44.84 15.43 38.55
C ASP A 8 -44.07 15.54 37.23
N THR A 9 -44.58 16.42 36.37
CA THR A 9 -44.15 16.60 34.99
C THR A 9 -42.69 17.05 34.94
N LYS A 10 -42.21 17.74 35.98
CA LYS A 10 -40.80 18.10 36.14
C LYS A 10 -39.93 16.87 36.35
N GLN A 11 -40.37 15.92 37.19
CA GLN A 11 -39.64 14.68 37.45
C GLN A 11 -39.58 13.78 36.19
N ILE A 12 -40.67 13.69 35.44
CA ILE A 12 -40.72 12.91 34.20
C ILE A 12 -39.77 13.53 33.16
N PHE A 13 -39.75 14.85 33.05
CA PHE A 13 -38.88 15.55 32.10
C PHE A 13 -37.39 15.39 32.45
N THR A 14 -37.02 15.48 33.73
CA THR A 14 -35.61 15.28 34.15
C THR A 14 -35.15 13.85 33.93
N ILE A 15 -36.00 12.86 34.23
CA ILE A 15 -35.72 11.44 33.96
C ILE A 15 -35.59 11.19 32.46
N GLY A 16 -36.45 11.82 31.64
CA GLY A 16 -36.37 11.75 30.18
C GLY A 16 -35.02 12.24 29.65
N ILE A 17 -34.59 13.44 30.05
CA ILE A 17 -33.27 13.98 29.65
C ILE A 17 -32.12 13.09 30.17
N ALA A 18 -32.20 12.63 31.42
CA ALA A 18 -31.19 11.75 31.99
C ALA A 18 -31.07 10.45 31.18
N SER A 19 -32.18 9.85 30.75
CA SER A 19 -32.17 8.63 29.94
C SER A 19 -31.52 8.83 28.57
N VAL A 20 -31.76 9.98 27.92
CA VAL A 20 -31.12 10.33 26.65
C VAL A 20 -29.61 10.47 26.84
N LEU A 21 -29.16 11.17 27.89
CA LEU A 21 -27.74 11.33 28.17
C LEU A 21 -27.04 9.99 28.41
N VAL A 22 -27.66 9.09 29.19
CA VAL A 22 -27.12 7.74 29.44
C VAL A 22 -27.00 6.97 28.12
N THR A 23 -28.00 7.06 27.25
CA THR A 23 -27.98 6.40 25.94
C THR A 23 -26.83 6.92 25.08
N VAL A 24 -26.64 8.24 25.03
CA VAL A 24 -25.53 8.87 24.27
C VAL A 24 -24.17 8.41 24.80
N VAL A 25 -23.97 8.40 26.11
CA VAL A 25 -22.72 7.93 26.74
C VAL A 25 -22.48 6.46 26.42
N THR A 26 -23.53 5.64 26.44
CA THR A 26 -23.42 4.21 26.14
C THR A 26 -23.02 3.97 24.69
N ILE A 27 -23.61 4.71 23.74
CA ILE A 27 -23.24 4.63 22.31
C ILE A 27 -21.76 5.00 22.13
N LEU A 28 -21.31 6.10 22.73
CA LEU A 28 -19.91 6.54 22.64
C LEU A 28 -18.95 5.51 23.26
N ALA A 29 -19.31 4.91 24.39
CA ALA A 29 -18.51 3.87 25.03
C ALA A 29 -18.36 2.63 24.12
N VAL A 30 -19.46 2.18 23.52
CA VAL A 30 -19.44 1.06 22.57
C VAL A 30 -18.58 1.38 21.35
N GLN A 31 -18.71 2.60 20.79
CA GLN A 31 -17.88 3.04 19.66
C GLN A 31 -16.39 3.06 20.01
N TYR A 32 -16.05 3.55 21.20
CA TYR A 32 -14.66 3.58 21.67
C TYR A 32 -14.06 2.18 21.76
N VAL A 33 -14.77 1.25 22.41
CA VAL A 33 -14.33 -0.15 22.52
C VAL A 33 -14.20 -0.81 21.15
N TYR A 34 -15.17 -0.58 20.26
CA TYR A 34 -15.11 -1.08 18.88
C TYR A 34 -13.86 -0.59 18.16
N HIS A 35 -13.57 0.71 18.20
CA HIS A 35 -12.39 1.26 17.53
C HIS A 35 -11.08 0.77 18.14
N LEU A 36 -11.02 0.55 19.46
CA LEU A 36 -9.85 -0.03 20.12
C LEU A 36 -9.56 -1.44 19.59
N LEU A 37 -10.59 -2.28 19.49
CA LEU A 37 -10.46 -3.63 18.94
C LEU A 37 -10.11 -3.63 17.45
N VAL A 38 -10.76 -2.77 16.67
CA VAL A 38 -10.51 -2.65 15.22
C VAL A 38 -9.09 -2.17 14.95
N GLN A 39 -8.56 -1.21 15.72
CA GLN A 39 -7.19 -0.75 15.57
C GLN A 39 -6.18 -1.88 15.81
N GLY A 40 -6.38 -2.68 16.87
CA GLY A 40 -5.52 -3.84 17.14
C GLY A 40 -5.55 -4.87 16.01
N HIS A 41 -6.73 -5.17 15.47
CA HIS A 41 -6.89 -6.12 14.38
C HIS A 41 -6.36 -5.59 13.04
N GLN A 42 -6.54 -4.30 12.75
CA GLN A 42 -5.98 -3.69 11.54
C GLN A 42 -4.46 -3.64 11.56
N VAL A 43 -3.84 -3.39 12.72
CA VAL A 43 -2.38 -3.43 12.85
C VAL A 43 -1.84 -4.83 12.58
N GLN A 44 -2.49 -5.87 13.11
CA GLN A 44 -2.14 -7.27 12.80
C GLN A 44 -2.32 -7.60 11.33
N LEU A 45 -3.47 -7.28 10.75
CA LEU A 45 -3.76 -7.51 9.32
C LEU A 45 -2.78 -6.76 8.39
N GLN A 46 -2.43 -5.52 8.73
CA GLN A 46 -1.43 -4.77 7.96
C GLN A 46 -0.06 -5.40 8.05
N ALA A 47 0.37 -5.82 9.26
CA ALA A 47 1.63 -6.52 9.44
C ALA A 47 1.66 -7.80 8.58
N ASP A 48 0.66 -8.66 8.69
CA ASP A 48 0.58 -9.92 7.94
C ASP A 48 0.54 -9.69 6.42
N SER A 49 -0.21 -8.69 5.96
CA SER A 49 -0.26 -8.34 4.53
C SER A 49 1.09 -7.84 4.00
N SER A 50 1.84 -7.11 4.83
CA SER A 50 3.18 -6.62 4.48
C SER A 50 4.17 -7.77 4.37
N TYR A 51 4.10 -8.74 5.28
CA TYR A 51 4.95 -9.93 5.24
C TYR A 51 4.65 -10.80 4.02
N GLN A 52 3.38 -11.04 3.70
CA GLN A 52 2.99 -11.79 2.49
C GLN A 52 3.45 -11.08 1.20
N ARG A 53 3.26 -9.76 1.10
CA ARG A 53 3.68 -9.00 -0.08
C ARG A 53 5.20 -9.02 -0.25
N GLN A 54 5.96 -8.81 0.83
CA GLN A 54 7.43 -8.82 0.77
C GLN A 54 7.96 -10.21 0.40
N ASN A 55 7.37 -11.27 0.93
CA ASN A 55 7.79 -12.63 0.59
C ASN A 55 7.54 -12.96 -0.89
N ASN A 56 6.41 -12.52 -1.46
CA ASN A 56 6.13 -12.71 -2.88
C ASN A 56 7.11 -11.96 -3.78
N ILE A 57 7.47 -10.72 -3.42
CA ILE A 57 8.48 -9.94 -4.16
C ILE A 57 9.86 -10.61 -4.09
N LEU A 58 10.24 -11.15 -2.93
CA LEU A 58 11.51 -11.87 -2.78
C LEU A 58 11.55 -13.16 -3.59
N VAL A 59 10.44 -13.90 -3.66
CA VAL A 59 10.33 -15.10 -4.51
C VAL A 59 10.45 -14.72 -5.98
N GLU A 60 9.74 -13.70 -6.44
CA GLU A 60 9.81 -13.23 -7.83
C GLU A 60 11.22 -12.71 -8.21
N GLN A 61 11.88 -12.00 -7.28
CA GLN A 61 13.26 -11.55 -7.47
C GLN A 61 14.25 -12.72 -7.47
N SER A 62 14.08 -13.70 -6.56
CA SER A 62 14.91 -14.91 -6.51
C SER A 62 14.79 -15.72 -7.80
N ASP A 63 13.57 -15.88 -8.32
CA ASP A 63 13.33 -16.59 -9.57
C ASP A 63 13.95 -15.84 -10.75
N SER A 64 13.84 -14.52 -10.81
CA SER A 64 14.51 -13.73 -11.86
C SER A 64 16.03 -13.81 -11.77
N VAL A 65 16.62 -13.70 -10.57
CA VAL A 65 18.08 -13.78 -10.38
C VAL A 65 18.62 -15.17 -10.70
N SER A 66 17.86 -16.23 -10.41
CA SER A 66 18.28 -17.61 -10.72
C SER A 66 18.44 -17.88 -12.22
N GLN A 67 17.81 -17.07 -13.08
CA GLN A 67 17.91 -17.18 -14.54
C GLN A 67 19.13 -16.43 -15.10
N TYR A 68 19.78 -15.61 -14.28
CA TYR A 68 21.07 -15.00 -14.59
C TYR A 68 22.19 -15.86 -14.02
N GLY A 69 23.22 -16.15 -14.82
CA GLY A 69 24.31 -17.00 -14.35
C GLY A 69 25.48 -17.07 -15.32
N VAL A 70 26.51 -17.81 -14.94
CA VAL A 70 27.62 -18.17 -15.81
C VAL A 70 27.51 -19.66 -16.09
N ASP A 71 27.46 -20.03 -17.37
CA ASP A 71 27.47 -21.45 -17.76
C ASP A 71 28.79 -22.08 -17.31
N PRO A 72 28.77 -23.03 -16.37
CA PRO A 72 30.00 -23.61 -15.81
C PRO A 72 30.83 -24.40 -16.83
N ALA A 73 30.24 -24.80 -17.97
CA ALA A 73 30.96 -25.54 -19.00
C ALA A 73 31.71 -24.64 -20.00
N ASN A 74 31.23 -23.41 -20.22
CA ASN A 74 31.69 -22.57 -21.33
C ASN A 74 32.21 -21.21 -20.84
N GLY A 75 31.93 -20.84 -19.59
CA GLY A 75 32.21 -19.52 -19.03
C GLY A 75 31.34 -18.39 -19.59
N ASN A 76 30.31 -18.72 -20.37
CA ASN A 76 29.44 -17.73 -21.01
C ASN A 76 28.41 -17.19 -20.01
N VAL A 77 28.22 -15.86 -20.00
CA VAL A 77 27.18 -15.21 -19.19
C VAL A 77 25.81 -15.49 -19.82
N THR A 78 24.94 -16.13 -19.06
CA THR A 78 23.55 -16.42 -19.43
C THR A 78 22.67 -15.30 -18.92
N ILE A 79 21.95 -14.69 -19.86
CA ILE A 79 20.93 -13.67 -19.61
C ILE A 79 19.59 -14.16 -20.19
N PRO A 80 18.45 -13.92 -19.53
CA PRO A 80 17.13 -14.19 -20.11
C PRO A 80 16.94 -13.48 -21.45
N ILE A 81 16.28 -14.15 -22.40
CA ILE A 81 16.15 -13.69 -23.79
C ILE A 81 15.39 -12.36 -23.86
N GLU A 82 14.36 -12.18 -23.02
CA GLU A 82 13.57 -10.95 -22.94
C GLU A 82 14.44 -9.74 -22.60
N LYS A 83 15.42 -9.94 -21.70
CA LYS A 83 16.36 -8.91 -21.27
C LYS A 83 17.46 -8.65 -22.28
N ALA A 84 17.87 -9.68 -23.03
CA ALA A 84 18.75 -9.52 -24.17
C ALA A 84 18.09 -8.66 -25.27
N MET A 85 16.82 -8.91 -25.59
CA MET A 85 16.08 -8.09 -26.56
C MET A 85 15.92 -6.64 -26.10
N GLU A 86 15.61 -6.41 -24.83
CA GLU A 86 15.50 -5.05 -24.26
C GLU A 86 16.81 -4.26 -24.40
N LEU A 87 17.96 -4.88 -24.11
CA LEU A 87 19.27 -4.26 -24.25
C LEU A 87 19.57 -3.90 -25.72
N VAL A 88 19.30 -4.80 -26.66
CA VAL A 88 19.50 -4.56 -28.09
C VAL A 88 18.63 -3.39 -28.59
N VAL A 89 17.36 -3.31 -28.17
CA VAL A 89 16.48 -2.19 -28.55
C VAL A 89 16.99 -0.87 -27.96
N LYS A 90 17.47 -0.90 -26.71
CA LYS A 90 18.00 0.28 -26.03
C LYS A 90 19.29 0.80 -26.68
N GLU A 91 20.19 -0.09 -27.09
CA GLU A 91 21.40 0.25 -27.83
C GLU A 91 21.05 0.91 -29.17
N ASN A 92 20.14 0.29 -29.94
CA ASN A 92 19.69 0.86 -31.23
C ASN A 92 19.02 2.24 -31.10
N GLN A 93 18.29 2.51 -30.01
CA GLN A 93 17.70 3.83 -29.77
C GLN A 93 18.73 4.89 -29.35
N SER A 94 19.84 4.47 -28.75
CA SER A 94 20.91 5.37 -28.29
C SER A 94 21.83 5.76 -29.44
N ASP A 95 22.14 4.82 -30.33
CA ASP A 95 22.96 5.07 -31.53
C ASP A 95 22.26 6.01 -32.53
N SER A 96 20.92 6.06 -32.52
CA SER A 96 20.13 6.99 -33.36
C SER A 96 20.22 8.47 -32.94
N LYS A 97 20.82 8.78 -31.78
CA LYS A 97 20.94 10.16 -31.25
C LYS A 97 22.29 10.81 -31.48
N GLU A 98 23.33 10.05 -31.83
CA GLU A 98 24.70 10.57 -31.97
C GLU A 98 25.08 10.92 -33.42
N GLU A 99 24.20 10.73 -34.42
CA GLU A 99 24.46 11.02 -35.84
C GLU A 99 24.01 12.43 -36.30
N ASN A 100 23.95 13.44 -35.40
CA ASN A 100 23.63 14.82 -35.78
C ASN A 100 24.50 15.88 -35.06
N ASP A 101 25.79 15.64 -34.91
CA ASP A 101 26.74 16.71 -34.59
C ASP A 101 28.10 16.45 -35.25
N VAL A 102 28.19 16.76 -36.55
CA VAL A 102 29.47 16.91 -37.26
C VAL A 102 29.62 18.39 -37.62
N PRO A 103 30.47 19.17 -36.92
CA PRO A 103 30.85 20.49 -37.39
C PRO A 103 31.77 20.34 -38.60
N ALA A 104 31.41 21.01 -39.69
CA ALA A 104 32.26 21.14 -40.87
C ALA A 104 33.53 21.95 -40.52
N GLU A 105 34.66 21.28 -40.35
CA GLU A 105 35.97 21.93 -40.44
C GLU A 105 36.31 22.13 -41.93
N GLN A 106 36.19 23.39 -42.36
CA GLN A 106 36.87 23.93 -43.52
C GLN A 106 38.33 24.18 -43.13
N ASP A 107 39.27 23.56 -43.83
CA ASP A 107 40.67 23.97 -43.82
C ASP A 107 41.16 23.98 -45.27
N GLU A 108 41.16 25.19 -45.87
CA GLU A 108 41.83 25.50 -47.12
C GLU A 108 43.23 26.06 -46.79
N THR A 109 44.26 25.41 -47.32
CA THR A 109 45.58 26.00 -47.60
C THR A 109 45.94 25.74 -49.05
#